data_AF-A0A2U0A5K0-F1
#
_entry.id   AF-A0A2U0A5K0-F1
#
_cell.length_a   1.000
_cell.length_b   1.000
_cell.length_c   1.000
_cell.angle_alpha   90.00
_cell.angle_beta   90.00
_cell.angle_gamma   90.00
#
_symmetry.space_group_name_H-M   'P 1'
#
loop_
_entity.id
_entity.type
_entity.pdbx_description
1 polymer ?
#
loop_
_entity_poly.entity_id
_entity_poly.type
_entity_poly.pdbx_seq_one_letter_code
_entity_poly.pdbx_strand_id
1 'polypeptide(L)' 'VGTPAVTTRGFGEKECVELAGWMCDVIDSRGDQTVIDSIKTKVLEICAKYPVYSG' A
#
# COMPACT_ATOMS: atom_id res chain seq x y z
N VAL A 1 7.30 -5.16 -8.07
CA VAL A 1 7.18 -4.71 -6.66
C VAL A 1 8.17 -5.49 -5.83
N GLY A 2 9.13 -4.81 -5.21
CA GLY A 2 10.14 -5.47 -4.38
C GLY A 2 9.56 -5.76 -2.99
N THR A 3 9.22 -7.01 -2.73
CA THR A 3 8.81 -7.51 -1.41
C THR A 3 9.84 -7.34 -0.28
N PRO A 4 11.17 -7.23 -0.50
CA PRO A 4 12.12 -7.03 0.60
C PRO A 4 11.87 -5.74 1.40
N ALA A 5 11.44 -4.65 0.75
CA ALA A 5 11.26 -3.37 1.42
C ALA A 5 10.02 -3.30 2.32
N VAL A 6 8.97 -4.07 2.01
CA VAL A 6 7.73 -4.13 2.81
C VAL A 6 7.86 -5.11 3.97
N THR A 7 8.53 -6.24 3.80
CA THR A 7 8.75 -7.19 4.90
C THR A 7 9.71 -6.66 5.96
N THR A 8 10.72 -5.86 5.60
CA THR A 8 11.59 -5.17 6.60
C THR A 8 10.84 -4.11 7.40
N ARG A 9 9.74 -3.55 6.86
CA ARG A 9 8.85 -2.61 7.58
C ARG A 9 7.90 -3.32 8.55
N GLY A 10 7.88 -4.66 8.59
CA GLY A 10 6.95 -5.43 9.41
C GLY A 10 5.59 -5.70 8.76
N PHE A 11 5.46 -5.52 7.44
CA PHE A 11 4.24 -5.91 6.74
C PHE A 11 4.05 -7.42 6.82
N GLY A 12 2.84 -7.86 7.19
CA GLY A 12 2.43 -9.24 7.12
C GLY A 12 1.91 -9.64 5.73
N GLU A 13 1.49 -10.89 5.60
CA GLU A 13 0.88 -11.40 4.36
C GLU A 13 -0.43 -10.70 4.02
N LYS A 14 -1.26 -10.38 5.02
CA LYS A 14 -2.57 -9.74 4.79
C LYS A 14 -2.41 -8.35 4.18
N GLU A 15 -1.47 -7.58 4.70
CA GLU A 15 -1.14 -6.23 4.23
C GLU A 15 -0.53 -6.26 2.84
N CYS A 16 0.26 -7.29 2.52
CA CYS A 16 0.77 -7.51 1.16
C CYS A 16 -0.36 -7.84 0.18
N VAL A 17 -1.34 -8.64 0.58
CA VAL A 17 -2.52 -8.96 -0.25
C VAL A 17 -3.38 -7.71 -0.47
N GLU A 18 -3.63 -6.91 0.57
CA GLU A 18 -4.36 -5.65 0.44
C GLU A 18 -3.64 -4.65 -0.48
N LEU A 19 -2.32 -4.51 -0.33
CA LEU A 19 -1.52 -3.65 -1.20
C LEU A 19 -1.60 -4.09 -2.67
N ALA A 20 -1.52 -5.40 -2.93
CA ALA A 20 -1.66 -5.95 -4.28
C ALA A 20 -3.07 -5.69 -4.84
N GLY A 21 -4.11 -5.80 -4.01
CA GLY A 21 -5.49 -5.45 -4.38
C GLY A 21 -5.60 -3.99 -4.80
N TRP A 22 -5.06 -3.06 -4.02
CA TRP A 22 -5.08 -1.65 -4.35
C TRP A 22 -4.30 -1.32 -5.63
N MET A 23 -3.21 -2.04 -5.89
CA MET A 23 -2.50 -1.89 -7.16
C MET A 23 -3.39 -2.29 -8.35
N CYS A 24 -4.16 -3.37 -8.24
CA CYS A 24 -5.12 -3.77 -9.25
C CYS A 24 -6.24 -2.73 -9.41
N ASP A 25 -6.79 -2.20 -8.32
CA ASP A 25 -7.85 -1.19 -8.35
C ASP A 25 -7.39 0.11 -9.03
N VAL A 26 -6.14 0.56 -8.79
CA VAL A 26 -5.56 1.72 -9.48
C VAL A 26 -5.41 1.43 -10.98
N ILE A 27 -4.98 0.23 -11.36
CA ILE A 27 -4.81 -0.14 -12.78
C ILE A 27 -6.17 -0.23 -13.49
N ASP A 28 -7.17 -0.83 -12.84
CA ASP A 28 -8.51 -1.04 -13.43
C ASP A 28 -9.31 0.27 -13.54
N SER A 29 -9.09 1.20 -12.61
CA SER A 29 -9.70 2.54 -12.67
C SER A 29 -9.19 3.44 -13.79
N ARG A 30 -8.19 2.99 -14.59
CA ARG A 30 -7.64 3.71 -15.77
C ARG A 30 -7.28 5.18 -15.52
N GLY A 31 -6.91 5.53 -14.29
CA GLY A 31 -6.56 6.90 -13.91
C GLY A 31 -7.70 7.73 -13.33
N ASP A 32 -8.77 7.11 -12.81
CA ASP A 32 -9.76 7.82 -12.01
C ASP A 32 -9.10 8.41 -10.76
N GLN A 33 -9.05 9.74 -10.71
CA GLN A 33 -8.41 10.48 -9.64
C GLN A 33 -9.05 10.20 -8.27
N THR A 34 -10.35 9.91 -8.24
CA THR A 34 -11.09 9.58 -7.02
C THR A 34 -10.61 8.27 -6.41
N VAL A 35 -10.37 7.27 -7.26
CA VAL A 35 -9.86 5.96 -6.84
C VAL A 35 -8.43 6.09 -6.36
N ILE A 36 -7.61 6.86 -7.07
CA ILE A 36 -6.21 7.13 -6.70
C ILE A 36 -6.15 7.82 -5.33
N ASP A 37 -6.98 8.84 -5.07
CA ASP A 37 -6.97 9.57 -3.79
C ASP A 37 -7.47 8.69 -2.63
N SER A 38 -8.47 7.86 -2.86
CA SER A 38 -8.95 6.88 -1.87
C SER A 38 -7.85 5.88 -1.51
N ILE A 39 -7.18 5.30 -2.51
CA ILE A 39 -6.12 4.32 -2.32
C ILE A 39 -4.89 4.96 -1.67
N LYS A 40 -4.52 6.18 -2.07
CA LYS A 40 -3.44 6.94 -1.45
C LYS A 40 -3.66 7.11 0.06
N THR A 41 -4.89 7.42 0.47
CA THR A 41 -5.25 7.55 1.90
C THR A 41 -4.99 6.24 2.64
N LYS A 42 -5.46 5.11 2.11
CA LYS A 42 -5.25 3.77 2.70
C LYS A 42 -3.77 3.40 2.78
N VAL A 43 -2.99 3.71 1.73
CA VAL A 43 -1.53 3.46 1.70
C VAL A 43 -0.81 4.29 2.75
N LEU A 44 -1.19 5.56 2.95
CA LEU A 44 -0.61 6.42 3.99
C LEU A 44 -0.90 5.89 5.40
N GLU A 45 -2.12 5.44 5.67
CA GLU A 45 -2.48 4.82 6.96
C GLU A 45 -1.65 3.58 7.25
N ILE A 46 -1.46 2.69 6.27
CA ILE A 46 -0.59 1.52 6.42
C ILE A 46 0.87 1.93 6.62
N CYS A 47 1.38 2.91 5.87
CA CYS A 47 2.75 3.39 6.04
C CYS A 47 2.99 4.01 7.43
N ALA A 48 1.98 4.68 8.00
CA ALA A 48 2.04 5.23 9.35
C ALA A 48 2.01 4.14 10.43
N LYS A 49 1.31 3.03 10.19
CA LYS A 49 1.31 1.85 11.09
C LYS A 49 2.65 1.09 11.07
N TYR A 50 3.36 1.11 9.94
CA TYR A 50 4.61 0.39 9.72
C TYR A 50 5.75 1.34 9.32
N PRO A 51 6.22 2.20 10.25
CA PRO A 51 7.27 3.17 9.96
C PRO A 51 8.61 2.48 9.64
N VAL A 52 9.32 3.03 8.65
CA VAL A 52 10.60 2.47 8.15
C VAL A 52 11.75 2.69 9.13
N TYR A 53 11.68 3.77 9.90
CA TYR A 53 12.67 4.17 10.87
C TYR A 53 11.95 4.47 12.18
N SER A 54 11.96 3.53 13.12
CA SER A 54 11.78 3.86 14.53
C SER A 54 13.11 4.40 15.02
N GLY A 55 13.21 5.72 15.22
CA GLY A 55 14.37 6.36 15.82
C GLY A 55 14.65 5.86 17.24
#